data_AF-A0A4Q3UXE1-F1
#
_entry.id   AF-A0A4Q3UXE1-F1
#
_cell.length_a   1.000
_cell.length_b   1.000
_cell.length_c   1.000
_cell.angle_alpha   90.00
_cell.angle_beta   90.00
_cell.angle_gamma   90.00
#
_symmetry.space_group_name_H-M   'P 1'
#
loop_
_entity.id
_entity.type
_entity.pdbx_description
1 polymer ?
#
loop_
_entity_poly.entity_id
_entity_poly.type
_entity_poly.pdbx_seq_one_letter_code
_entity_poly.pdbx_strand_id
1 'polypeptide(L)'
;MRYVILTIICLGLYAVVGLGFLASLAIALWIWFLQELFENSNDSIAFKEFILSLYGMNYLFSPAMSYLTDANSAYRMKIPEEDYFILAIPAMLFLRMGLNCIRTPIFQFHFRTVQLQSILNQNVLITWLYAGTIIRFFNNMIPGDLAFFFYLLSSVRFVAAYGLFVMDARRYKWHLFGILVLELLLALQQGMFHDFAMWLIFFGIFWVYIK
;
A
#
# COMPACT_ATOMS: atom_id res chain seq x y z
N MET A 1 -25.10 6.81 -3.78
CA MET A 1 -24.46 7.70 -2.78
C MET A 1 -22.96 7.91 -2.99
N ARG A 2 -22.15 6.87 -3.28
CA ARG A 2 -20.69 7.00 -3.50
C ARG A 2 -20.28 8.07 -4.52
N TYR A 3 -20.92 8.12 -5.70
CA TYR A 3 -20.62 9.14 -6.72
C TYR A 3 -20.96 10.58 -6.30
N VAL A 4 -21.94 10.75 -5.40
CA VAL A 4 -22.35 12.06 -4.87
C VAL A 4 -21.32 12.58 -3.86
N ILE A 5 -20.73 11.69 -3.06
CA ILE A 5 -19.66 12.04 -2.13
C ILE A 5 -18.42 12.48 -2.92
N LEU A 6 -18.08 11.76 -3.99
CA LEU A 6 -16.95 12.10 -4.86
C LEU A 6 -17.11 13.46 -5.52
N THR A 7 -18.30 13.77 -6.05
CA THR A 7 -18.57 15.08 -6.66
C THR A 7 -18.56 16.21 -5.64
N ILE A 8 -19.08 16.00 -4.43
CA ILE A 8 -19.02 16.99 -3.35
C ILE A 8 -17.57 17.27 -2.93
N ILE A 9 -16.74 16.23 -2.79
CA ILE A 9 -15.33 16.38 -2.44
C ILE A 9 -14.57 17.12 -3.55
N CYS A 10 -14.80 16.75 -4.81
CA CYS A 10 -14.17 17.41 -5.95
C CYS A 10 -14.56 18.90 -6.03
N LEU A 11 -15.85 19.22 -5.91
CA LEU A 11 -16.34 20.59 -5.92
C LEU A 11 -15.85 21.41 -4.71
N GLY A 12 -15.77 20.79 -3.53
CA GLY A 12 -15.25 21.42 -2.32
C GLY A 12 -13.77 21.77 -2.44
N LEU A 13 -12.95 20.85 -2.96
CA LEU A 13 -11.52 21.09 -3.19
C LEU A 13 -11.30 22.18 -4.25
N TYR A 14 -12.07 22.16 -5.33
CA TYR A 14 -12.01 23.17 -6.37
C TYR A 14 -12.41 24.56 -5.86
N ALA A 15 -13.55 24.67 -5.17
CA ALA A 15 -14.11 25.95 -4.76
C ALA A 15 -13.41 26.58 -3.54
N VAL A 16 -12.89 25.77 -2.61
CA VAL A 16 -12.33 26.26 -1.33
C VAL A 16 -10.82 26.35 -1.35
N VAL A 17 -10.14 25.39 -1.99
CA VAL A 17 -8.65 25.34 -2.00
C VAL A 17 -8.09 26.07 -3.23
N GLY A 18 -8.91 26.35 -4.25
CA GLY A 18 -8.47 27.02 -5.48
C GLY A 18 -7.61 26.13 -6.38
N LEU A 19 -7.70 24.81 -6.20
CA LEU A 19 -6.99 23.81 -6.99
C LEU A 19 -7.48 23.77 -8.44
N GLY A 20 -6.61 23.37 -9.37
CA GLY A 20 -7.03 23.00 -10.72
C GLY A 20 -8.10 21.91 -10.70
N PHE A 21 -9.00 21.92 -11.68
CA PHE A 21 -10.10 20.94 -11.75
C PHE A 21 -9.58 19.50 -11.80
N LEU A 22 -8.53 19.26 -12.59
CA LEU A 22 -7.93 17.93 -12.75
C LEU A 22 -7.24 17.45 -11.47
N ALA A 23 -6.48 18.31 -10.78
CA ALA A 23 -5.91 17.98 -9.48
C ALA A 23 -6.99 17.71 -8.41
N SER A 24 -8.08 18.49 -8.41
CA SER A 24 -9.21 18.27 -7.50
C SER A 24 -9.88 16.90 -7.76
N LEU A 25 -10.06 16.54 -9.04
CA LEU A 25 -10.59 15.24 -9.45
C LEU A 25 -9.65 14.10 -9.03
N ALA A 26 -8.33 14.28 -9.20
CA ALA A 26 -7.32 13.31 -8.82
C ALA A 26 -7.37 13.00 -7.31
N ILE A 27 -7.44 14.03 -6.46
CA ILE A 27 -7.57 13.87 -5.01
C ILE A 27 -8.91 13.21 -4.65
N ALA A 28 -10.02 13.62 -5.28
CA ALA A 28 -11.33 13.03 -5.03
C ALA A 28 -11.37 11.53 -5.40
N LEU A 29 -10.75 11.14 -6.52
CA LEU A 29 -10.59 9.73 -6.92
C LEU A 29 -9.76 8.94 -5.91
N TRP A 30 -8.66 9.51 -5.42
CA TRP A 30 -7.85 8.86 -4.39
C TRP A 30 -8.61 8.65 -3.07
N ILE A 31 -9.35 9.67 -2.61
CA ILE A 31 -10.20 9.54 -1.41
C ILE A 31 -11.26 8.46 -1.61
N TRP A 32 -11.82 8.34 -2.82
CA TRP A 32 -12.75 7.27 -3.13
C TRP A 32 -12.10 5.89 -3.02
N PHE A 33 -10.87 5.69 -3.53
CA PHE A 33 -10.16 4.42 -3.35
C PHE A 33 -9.88 4.10 -1.89
N LEU A 34 -9.53 5.11 -1.08
CA LEU A 34 -9.40 4.95 0.37
C LEU A 34 -10.72 4.54 1.04
N GLN A 35 -11.84 5.14 0.65
CA GLN A 35 -13.15 4.74 1.17
C GLN A 35 -13.49 3.29 0.79
N GLU A 36 -13.26 2.89 -0.46
CA GLU A 36 -13.43 1.49 -0.89
C GLU A 36 -12.55 0.55 -0.08
N LEU A 37 -11.32 0.95 0.23
CA LEU A 37 -10.42 0.18 1.09
C LEU A 37 -11.03 -0.05 2.48
N PHE A 38 -11.48 0.99 3.16
CA PHE A 38 -12.03 0.85 4.51
C PHE A 38 -13.36 0.08 4.55
N GLU A 39 -14.24 0.32 3.58
CA GLU A 39 -15.53 -0.38 3.50
C GLU A 39 -15.32 -1.88 3.21
N ASN A 40 -14.49 -2.22 2.22
CA ASN A 40 -14.30 -3.62 1.82
C ASN A 40 -13.36 -4.38 2.78
N SER A 41 -12.55 -3.68 3.57
CA SER A 41 -11.65 -4.28 4.57
C SER A 41 -12.38 -4.97 5.73
N ASN A 42 -13.69 -4.79 5.88
CA ASN A 42 -14.47 -5.56 6.87
C ASN A 42 -14.90 -6.93 6.33
N ASP A 43 -15.09 -7.07 5.01
CA ASP A 43 -15.69 -8.27 4.40
C ASP A 43 -14.66 -9.20 3.76
N SER A 44 -13.55 -8.64 3.25
CA SER A 44 -12.51 -9.40 2.57
C SER A 44 -11.17 -8.67 2.60
N ILE A 45 -10.05 -9.39 2.51
CA ILE A 45 -8.74 -8.73 2.41
C ILE A 45 -8.77 -7.83 1.18
N ALA A 46 -8.90 -6.53 1.42
CA ALA A 46 -9.16 -5.49 0.43
C ALA A 46 -7.87 -5.13 -0.33
N PHE A 47 -7.23 -6.16 -0.88
CA PHE A 47 -5.92 -6.06 -1.52
C PHE A 47 -5.99 -5.25 -2.81
N LYS A 48 -7.10 -5.34 -3.56
CA LYS A 48 -7.28 -4.55 -4.79
C LYS A 48 -7.41 -3.07 -4.43
N GLU A 49 -8.23 -2.77 -3.45
CA GLU A 49 -8.49 -1.44 -2.92
C GLU A 49 -7.23 -0.86 -2.28
N PHE A 50 -6.40 -1.72 -1.68
CA PHE A 50 -5.11 -1.36 -1.13
C PHE A 50 -4.13 -0.93 -2.23
N ILE A 51 -4.02 -1.72 -3.31
CA ILE A 51 -3.24 -1.34 -4.50
C ILE A 51 -3.76 0.00 -5.04
N LEU A 52 -5.07 0.15 -5.22
CA LEU A 52 -5.65 1.38 -5.75
C LEU A 52 -5.37 2.59 -4.85
N SER A 53 -5.41 2.41 -3.53
CA SER A 53 -5.12 3.47 -2.58
C SER A 53 -3.65 3.90 -2.62
N LEU A 54 -2.71 2.94 -2.72
CA LEU A 54 -1.28 3.26 -2.79
C LEU A 54 -0.87 3.86 -4.13
N TYR A 55 -1.31 3.28 -5.24
CA TYR A 55 -1.03 3.84 -6.55
C TYR A 55 -1.71 5.20 -6.72
N GLY A 56 -2.94 5.36 -6.22
CA GLY A 56 -3.60 6.66 -6.18
C GLY A 56 -2.84 7.68 -5.31
N MET A 57 -2.24 7.26 -4.21
CA MET A 57 -1.42 8.15 -3.39
C MET A 57 -0.21 8.67 -4.18
N ASN A 58 0.46 7.81 -4.94
CA ASN A 58 1.65 8.15 -5.72
C ASN A 58 1.37 8.90 -7.02
N TYR A 59 0.30 8.54 -7.75
CA TYR A 59 0.02 9.06 -9.10
C TYR A 59 -1.11 10.09 -9.15
N LEU A 60 -1.90 10.23 -8.08
CA LEU A 60 -2.98 11.22 -8.00
C LEU A 60 -2.72 12.25 -6.91
N PHE A 61 -2.69 11.80 -5.64
CA PHE A 61 -2.60 12.71 -4.49
C PHE A 61 -1.25 13.43 -4.41
N SER A 62 -0.13 12.71 -4.45
CA SER A 62 1.21 13.30 -4.33
C SER A 62 1.51 14.33 -5.44
N PRO A 63 1.26 14.05 -6.74
CA PRO A 63 1.35 15.04 -7.82
C PRO A 63 0.46 16.26 -7.60
N ALA A 64 -0.80 16.06 -7.19
CA ALA A 64 -1.73 17.16 -6.96
C ALA A 64 -1.23 18.10 -5.84
N MET A 65 -0.67 17.53 -4.76
CA MET A 65 -0.05 18.30 -3.69
C MET A 65 1.26 18.97 -4.14
N SER A 66 2.03 18.33 -5.02
CA SER A 66 3.28 18.86 -5.55
C SER A 66 3.06 20.07 -6.48
N TYR A 67 1.97 20.10 -7.25
CA TYR A 67 1.60 21.27 -8.06
C TYR A 67 1.10 22.45 -7.21
N LEU A 68 0.50 22.18 -6.05
CA LEU A 68 0.07 23.18 -5.07
C LEU A 68 1.24 23.86 -4.34
N THR A 69 2.29 23.09 -4.08
CA THR A 69 3.40 23.54 -3.25
C THR A 69 4.48 24.10 -4.17
N ASP A 70 4.91 25.35 -3.96
CA ASP A 70 6.13 25.89 -4.58
C ASP A 70 7.35 25.21 -3.94
N ALA A 71 7.54 23.94 -4.30
CA ALA A 71 8.66 23.15 -3.85
C ALA A 71 9.96 23.69 -4.47
N ASN A 72 11.06 23.59 -3.72
CA ASN A 72 12.41 23.87 -4.22
C ASN A 72 12.61 23.26 -5.62
N SER A 73 13.38 23.93 -6.49
CA SER A 73 13.56 23.58 -7.91
C SER A 73 13.90 22.11 -8.19
N ALA A 74 14.45 21.39 -7.21
CA ALA A 74 14.75 19.96 -7.28
C ALA A 74 13.52 19.02 -7.25
N TYR A 75 12.43 19.42 -6.59
CA TYR A 75 11.23 18.60 -6.37
C TYR A 75 9.99 19.08 -7.12
N ARG A 76 10.16 20.10 -7.97
CA ARG A 76 9.06 20.61 -8.79
C ARG A 76 8.76 19.63 -9.93
N MET A 77 7.47 19.37 -10.14
CA MET A 77 7.01 18.63 -11.31
C MET A 77 7.46 19.36 -12.59
N LYS A 78 8.18 18.64 -13.45
CA LYS A 78 8.74 19.18 -14.70
C LYS A 78 7.71 19.29 -15.82
N ILE A 79 6.61 18.55 -15.69
CA ILE A 79 5.54 18.46 -16.69
C ILE A 79 4.39 19.37 -16.24
N PRO A 80 3.70 20.07 -17.15
CA PRO A 80 2.49 20.81 -16.82
C PRO A 80 1.42 19.93 -16.15
N GLU A 81 0.62 20.52 -15.27
CA GLU A 81 -0.43 19.83 -14.51
C GLU A 81 -1.44 19.12 -15.44
N GLU A 82 -1.89 19.81 -16.48
CA GLU A 82 -2.89 19.30 -17.42
C GLU A 82 -2.38 18.08 -18.18
N ASP A 83 -1.17 18.17 -18.74
CA ASP A 83 -0.53 17.07 -19.49
C ASP A 83 -0.34 15.83 -18.62
N TYR A 84 0.01 16.02 -17.34
CA TYR A 84 0.18 14.93 -16.39
C TYR A 84 -1.15 14.23 -16.09
N PHE A 85 -2.18 14.97 -15.69
CA PHE A 85 -3.43 14.38 -15.23
C PHE A 85 -4.32 13.82 -16.34
N ILE A 86 -4.22 14.36 -17.56
CA ILE A 86 -4.87 13.76 -18.74
C ILE A 86 -4.40 12.32 -18.96
N LEU A 87 -3.17 11.97 -18.59
CA LEU A 87 -2.66 10.60 -18.66
C LEU A 87 -2.94 9.81 -17.36
N ALA A 88 -2.63 10.40 -16.21
CA ALA A 88 -2.66 9.69 -14.92
C ALA A 88 -4.08 9.25 -14.51
N ILE A 89 -5.09 10.12 -14.71
CA ILE A 89 -6.47 9.82 -14.30
C ILE A 89 -7.05 8.64 -15.09
N PRO A 90 -7.02 8.63 -16.44
CA PRO A 90 -7.50 7.47 -17.20
C PRO A 90 -6.72 6.19 -16.89
N ALA A 91 -5.39 6.28 -16.75
CA ALA A 91 -4.57 5.11 -16.41
C ALA A 91 -5.01 4.48 -15.08
N MET A 92 -5.30 5.31 -14.08
CA MET A 92 -5.76 4.83 -12.77
C MET A 92 -7.16 4.22 -12.82
N LEU A 93 -8.07 4.77 -13.63
CA LEU A 93 -9.40 4.20 -13.84
C LEU A 93 -9.31 2.86 -14.59
N PHE A 94 -8.45 2.74 -15.60
CA PHE A 94 -8.21 1.48 -16.29
C PHE A 94 -7.59 0.43 -15.38
N LEU A 95 -6.67 0.81 -14.47
CA LEU A 95 -6.15 -0.09 -13.46
C LEU A 95 -7.27 -0.62 -12.56
N ARG A 96 -8.15 0.26 -12.07
CA ARG A 96 -9.33 -0.14 -11.28
C ARG A 96 -10.25 -1.07 -12.06
N MET A 97 -10.49 -0.79 -13.34
CA MET A 97 -11.27 -1.68 -14.20
C MET A 97 -10.61 -3.05 -14.34
N GLY A 98 -9.31 -3.10 -14.64
CA GLY A 98 -8.56 -4.34 -14.79
C GLY A 98 -8.61 -5.23 -13.54
N LEU A 99 -8.40 -4.65 -12.36
CA LEU A 99 -8.46 -5.37 -11.08
C LEU A 99 -9.86 -5.92 -10.77
N ASN A 100 -10.91 -5.27 -11.26
CA ASN A 100 -12.30 -5.68 -11.03
C ASN A 100 -12.87 -6.61 -12.11
N CYS A 101 -12.35 -6.54 -13.34
CA CYS A 101 -12.75 -7.42 -14.44
C CYS A 101 -12.26 -8.86 -14.24
N ILE A 102 -11.05 -9.04 -13.68
CA ILE A 102 -10.48 -10.37 -13.49
C ILE A 102 -11.02 -10.97 -12.18
N ARG A 103 -11.98 -11.89 -12.30
CA ARG A 103 -12.45 -12.70 -11.17
C ARG A 103 -11.42 -13.78 -10.85
N THR A 104 -10.52 -13.51 -9.91
CA THR A 104 -9.58 -14.52 -9.39
C THR A 104 -9.96 -14.95 -7.97
N PRO A 105 -9.77 -16.25 -7.62
CA PRO A 105 -9.91 -16.71 -6.24
C PRO A 105 -8.79 -16.18 -5.33
N ILE A 106 -7.72 -15.63 -5.90
CA ILE A 106 -6.58 -15.05 -5.18
C ILE A 106 -7.03 -13.91 -4.25
N PHE A 107 -8.07 -13.16 -4.65
CA PHE A 107 -8.63 -12.07 -3.84
C PHE A 107 -9.76 -12.53 -2.91
N GLN A 108 -10.09 -13.83 -2.88
CA GLN A 108 -11.08 -14.42 -1.99
C GLN A 108 -10.37 -15.23 -0.90
N PHE A 109 -10.05 -14.56 0.20
CA PHE A 109 -9.25 -15.16 1.26
C PHE A 109 -10.07 -16.11 2.14
N HIS A 110 -9.75 -17.40 2.10
CA HIS A 110 -10.34 -18.40 2.98
C HIS A 110 -9.44 -18.59 4.20
N PHE A 111 -9.70 -17.88 5.30
CA PHE A 111 -8.86 -17.91 6.51
C PHE A 111 -8.52 -19.32 6.98
N ARG A 112 -9.48 -20.25 6.94
CA ARG A 112 -9.29 -21.64 7.36
C ARG A 112 -8.25 -22.39 6.53
N THR A 113 -8.21 -22.19 5.21
CA THR A 113 -7.23 -22.89 4.37
C THR A 113 -5.83 -22.35 4.60
N VAL A 114 -5.68 -21.03 4.73
CA VAL A 114 -4.39 -20.40 5.02
C VAL A 114 -3.89 -20.76 6.41
N GLN A 115 -4.77 -20.81 7.41
CA GLN A 115 -4.42 -21.27 8.75
C GLN A 115 -3.91 -22.72 8.71
N LEU A 116 -4.61 -23.63 8.03
CA LEU A 116 -4.18 -25.03 7.88
C LEU A 116 -2.83 -25.13 7.15
N GLN A 117 -2.64 -24.40 6.05
CA GLN A 117 -1.38 -24.39 5.31
C GLN A 117 -0.22 -23.83 6.15
N SER A 118 -0.49 -22.84 7.01
CA SER A 118 0.48 -22.24 7.89
C SER A 118 0.89 -23.18 9.03
N ILE A 119 -0.06 -23.96 9.56
CA ILE A 119 0.22 -25.03 10.53
C ILE A 119 1.13 -26.10 9.92
N LEU A 120 0.81 -26.58 8.71
CA LEU A 120 1.59 -27.62 8.03
C LEU A 120 3.03 -27.17 7.71
N ASN A 121 3.22 -25.88 7.41
CA ASN A 121 4.51 -25.32 6.99
C ASN A 121 5.16 -24.43 8.05
N GLN A 122 4.78 -24.55 9.32
CA GLN A 122 5.23 -23.66 10.39
C GLN A 122 6.75 -23.50 10.44
N ASN A 123 7.50 -24.61 10.35
CA ASN A 123 8.97 -24.58 10.39
C ASN A 123 9.57 -23.80 9.21
N VAL A 124 8.99 -23.94 8.02
CA VAL A 124 9.42 -23.21 6.82
C VAL A 124 9.17 -21.72 6.99
N LEU A 125 8.00 -21.34 7.52
CA LEU A 125 7.67 -19.95 7.79
C LEU A 125 8.63 -19.34 8.83
N ILE A 126 8.94 -20.05 9.92
CA ILE A 126 9.90 -19.57 10.93
C ILE A 126 11.28 -19.35 10.30
N THR A 127 11.75 -20.28 9.47
CA THR A 127 13.03 -20.15 8.78
C THR A 127 13.05 -18.92 7.89
N TRP A 128 12.02 -18.72 7.06
CA TRP A 128 11.93 -17.55 6.17
C TRP A 128 11.76 -16.22 6.91
N LEU A 129 11.07 -16.23 8.05
CA LEU A 129 10.93 -15.06 8.92
C LEU A 129 12.30 -14.55 9.36
N TYR A 130 13.12 -15.44 9.94
CA TYR A 130 14.43 -15.06 10.44
C TYR A 130 15.44 -14.84 9.30
N ALA A 131 15.47 -15.72 8.31
CA ALA A 131 16.37 -15.59 7.15
C ALA A 131 16.11 -14.27 6.39
N GLY A 132 14.85 -13.94 6.09
CA GLY A 132 14.52 -12.70 5.41
C GLY A 132 14.83 -11.46 6.25
N THR A 133 14.65 -11.54 7.57
CA THR A 133 15.04 -10.44 8.49
C THR A 133 16.55 -10.22 8.52
N ILE A 134 17.34 -11.30 8.54
CA ILE A 134 18.81 -11.24 8.46
C ILE A 134 19.24 -10.65 7.12
N ILE A 135 18.68 -11.15 6.00
CA ILE A 135 18.99 -10.63 4.66
C ILE A 135 18.71 -9.12 4.58
N ARG A 136 17.58 -8.64 5.12
CA ARG A 136 17.28 -7.20 5.15
C ARG A 136 18.37 -6.40 5.86
N PHE A 137 18.84 -6.88 7.01
CA PHE A 137 19.85 -6.18 7.81
C PHE A 137 21.19 -6.08 7.09
N PHE A 138 21.58 -7.13 6.37
CA PHE A 138 22.84 -7.19 5.60
C PHE A 138 22.70 -6.66 4.16
N ASN A 139 21.52 -6.24 3.73
CA ASN A 139 21.29 -5.84 2.34
C ASN A 139 22.18 -4.67 1.90
N ASN A 140 22.52 -3.77 2.83
CA ASN A 140 23.38 -2.61 2.56
C ASN A 140 24.85 -2.98 2.26
N MET A 141 25.25 -4.23 2.54
CA MET A 141 26.60 -4.73 2.26
C MET A 141 26.68 -5.40 0.87
N ILE A 142 25.56 -5.57 0.19
CA ILE A 142 25.46 -6.26 -1.10
C ILE A 142 25.68 -5.25 -2.24
N PRO A 143 26.50 -5.56 -3.26
CA PRO A 143 26.68 -4.71 -4.43
C PRO A 143 25.37 -4.43 -5.17
N GLY A 144 25.22 -3.21 -5.70
CA GLY A 144 23.96 -2.61 -6.13
C GLY A 144 23.03 -3.49 -6.99
N ASP A 145 23.55 -4.16 -8.01
CA ASP A 145 22.71 -4.95 -8.93
C ASP A 145 22.12 -6.20 -8.26
N LEU A 146 22.83 -6.78 -7.29
CA LEU A 146 22.35 -7.92 -6.51
C LEU A 146 21.50 -7.48 -5.31
N ALA A 147 21.71 -6.26 -4.81
CA ALA A 147 20.98 -5.73 -3.66
C ALA A 147 19.46 -5.68 -3.91
N PHE A 148 19.02 -5.43 -5.14
CA PHE A 148 17.59 -5.48 -5.48
C PHE A 148 17.01 -6.90 -5.37
N PHE A 149 17.73 -7.92 -5.83
CA PHE A 149 17.30 -9.31 -5.71
C PHE A 149 17.20 -9.74 -4.24
N PHE A 150 18.22 -9.45 -3.43
CA PHE A 150 18.20 -9.76 -2.00
C PHE A 150 17.18 -8.95 -1.23
N TYR A 151 16.90 -7.71 -1.67
CA TYR A 151 15.77 -6.94 -1.16
C TYR A 151 14.43 -7.66 -1.39
N LEU A 152 14.14 -8.09 -2.62
CA LEU A 152 12.93 -8.86 -2.92
C LEU A 152 12.86 -10.17 -2.13
N LEU A 153 13.99 -10.87 -2.01
CA LEU A 153 14.07 -12.11 -1.24
C LEU A 153 13.80 -11.86 0.26
N SER A 154 14.26 -10.73 0.80
CA SER A 154 14.00 -10.34 2.18
C SER A 154 12.50 -10.11 2.44
N SER A 155 11.74 -9.68 1.44
CA SER A 155 10.30 -9.42 1.54
C SER A 155 9.47 -10.68 1.83
N VAL A 156 10.01 -11.88 1.58
CA VAL A 156 9.37 -13.15 1.96
C VAL A 156 9.11 -13.22 3.48
N ARG A 157 9.89 -12.49 4.30
CA ARG A 157 9.66 -12.40 5.75
C ARG A 157 8.28 -11.89 6.11
N PHE A 158 7.68 -11.04 5.27
CA PHE A 158 6.34 -10.51 5.53
C PHE A 158 5.29 -11.60 5.32
N VAL A 159 5.40 -12.37 4.23
CA VAL A 159 4.54 -13.55 3.99
C VAL A 159 4.67 -14.55 5.15
N ALA A 160 5.90 -14.80 5.61
CA ALA A 160 6.17 -15.66 6.74
C ALA A 160 5.57 -15.14 8.06
N ALA A 161 5.77 -13.85 8.36
CA ALA A 161 5.24 -13.21 9.56
C ALA A 161 3.71 -13.26 9.58
N TYR A 162 3.06 -12.95 8.46
CA TYR A 162 1.62 -13.01 8.32
C TYR A 162 1.08 -14.43 8.42
N GLY A 163 1.72 -15.42 7.79
CA GLY A 163 1.32 -16.84 7.91
C GLY A 163 1.38 -17.36 9.35
N LEU A 164 2.48 -17.08 10.06
CA LEU A 164 2.64 -17.45 11.48
C LEU A 164 1.64 -16.72 12.37
N PHE A 165 1.35 -15.47 12.04
CA PHE A 165 0.41 -14.65 12.77
C PHE A 165 -1.05 -15.14 12.61
N VAL A 166 -1.46 -15.55 11.40
CA VAL A 166 -2.78 -16.17 11.14
C VAL A 166 -2.91 -17.53 11.84
N MET A 167 -1.80 -18.27 11.95
CA MET A 167 -1.76 -19.54 12.67
C MET A 167 -2.02 -19.37 14.17
N ASP A 168 -1.25 -18.50 14.84
CA ASP A 168 -1.40 -18.19 16.27
C ASP A 168 -1.02 -16.73 16.57
N ALA A 169 -2.04 -15.89 16.61
CA ALA A 169 -1.88 -14.46 16.88
C ALA A 169 -1.27 -14.18 18.26
N ARG A 170 -1.56 -14.99 19.29
CA ARG A 170 -1.05 -14.74 20.65
C ARG A 170 0.46 -14.93 20.73
N ARG A 171 0.96 -15.95 20.03
CA ARG A 171 2.39 -16.29 20.04
C ARG A 171 3.21 -15.38 19.13
N TYR A 172 2.72 -15.09 17.93
CA TYR A 172 3.52 -14.43 16.87
C TYR A 172 3.21 -12.95 16.66
N LYS A 173 2.27 -12.34 17.41
CA LYS A 173 2.00 -10.89 17.34
C LYS A 173 3.24 -10.04 17.52
N TRP A 174 4.14 -10.44 18.42
CA TRP A 174 5.34 -9.67 18.75
C TRP A 174 6.39 -9.76 17.63
N HIS A 175 6.47 -10.90 16.92
CA HIS A 175 7.35 -11.05 15.76
C HIS A 175 6.89 -10.15 14.61
N LEU A 176 5.60 -10.16 14.29
CA LEU A 176 5.03 -9.29 13.26
C LEU A 176 5.20 -7.81 13.63
N PHE A 177 4.86 -7.44 14.87
CA PHE A 177 5.02 -6.08 15.37
C PHE A 177 6.48 -5.61 15.28
N GLY A 178 7.44 -6.46 15.69
CA GLY A 178 8.87 -6.14 15.61
C GLY A 178 9.35 -5.89 14.19
N ILE A 179 8.91 -6.69 13.22
CA ILE A 179 9.26 -6.49 11.79
C ILE A 179 8.68 -5.19 11.26
N LEU A 180 7.43 -4.88 11.59
CA LEU A 180 6.78 -3.65 11.14
C LEU A 180 7.41 -2.40 11.76
N VAL A 181 7.75 -2.44 13.05
CA VAL A 181 8.48 -1.34 13.72
C VAL A 181 9.87 -1.15 13.11
N LEU A 182 10.59 -2.25 12.86
CA LEU A 182 11.90 -2.18 12.18
C LEU A 182 11.77 -1.52 10.82
N GLU A 183 10.77 -1.91 10.02
CA GLU A 183 10.59 -1.36 8.68
C GLU A 183 10.15 0.10 8.71
N LEU A 184 9.33 0.47 9.69
CA LEU A 184 8.93 1.85 9.96
C LEU A 184 10.15 2.72 10.30
N LEU A 185 11.05 2.24 11.17
CA LEU A 185 12.28 2.95 11.50
C LEU A 185 13.22 3.11 10.30
N LEU A 186 13.38 2.05 9.49
CA LEU A 186 14.20 2.11 8.27
C LEU A 186 13.59 3.07 7.22
N ALA A 187 12.27 3.03 7.03
CA ALA A 187 11.58 3.92 6.10
C ALA A 187 11.71 5.40 6.51
N LEU A 188 11.64 5.68 7.82
CA LEU A 188 11.89 7.02 8.36
C LEU A 188 13.35 7.47 8.13
N GLN A 189 14.32 6.58 8.31
CA GLN A 189 15.73 6.88 8.07
C GLN A 189 16.01 7.22 6.59
N GLN A 190 15.35 6.53 5.67
CA GLN A 190 15.53 6.70 4.22
C GLN A 190 14.63 7.79 3.61
N GLY A 191 13.72 8.37 4.39
CA GLY A 191 12.74 9.36 3.89
C GLY A 191 11.73 8.77 2.91
N MET A 192 11.55 7.44 2.89
CA MET A 192 10.64 6.75 1.98
C MET A 192 9.21 6.74 2.53
N PHE A 193 8.55 7.90 2.42
CA PHE A 193 7.20 8.12 2.95
C PHE A 193 6.15 7.15 2.40
N HIS A 194 6.31 6.72 1.15
CA HIS A 194 5.45 5.71 0.53
C HIS A 194 5.50 4.37 1.27
N ASP A 195 6.71 3.89 1.58
CA ASP A 195 6.90 2.58 2.21
C ASP A 195 6.33 2.62 3.64
N PHE A 196 6.54 3.74 4.34
CA PHE A 196 5.91 3.99 5.63
C PHE A 196 4.37 3.89 5.57
N ALA A 197 3.74 4.57 4.61
CA ALA A 197 2.28 4.56 4.46
C ALA A 197 1.75 3.16 4.10
N MET A 198 2.44 2.43 3.22
CA MET A 198 2.14 1.04 2.86
C MET A 198 2.08 0.15 4.11
N TRP A 199 3.13 0.18 4.95
CA TRP A 199 3.20 -0.67 6.14
C TRP A 199 2.16 -0.32 7.20
N LEU A 200 1.88 0.98 7.39
CA LEU A 200 0.88 1.45 8.34
C LEU A 200 -0.52 0.98 7.96
N ILE A 201 -0.89 1.14 6.68
CA ILE A 201 -2.19 0.70 6.18
C ILE A 201 -2.31 -0.83 6.26
N PHE A 202 -1.27 -1.58 5.87
CA PHE A 202 -1.27 -3.04 6.02
C PHE A 202 -1.45 -3.49 7.47
N PHE A 203 -0.75 -2.85 8.41
CA PHE A 203 -0.92 -3.11 9.83
C PHE A 203 -2.35 -2.82 10.31
N GLY A 204 -2.91 -1.69 9.87
CA GLY A 204 -4.29 -1.29 10.19
C GLY A 204 -5.32 -2.30 9.70
N ILE A 205 -5.20 -2.75 8.45
CA ILE A 205 -6.08 -3.79 7.89
C ILE A 205 -5.97 -5.06 8.72
N PHE A 206 -4.75 -5.54 9.00
CA PHE A 206 -4.56 -6.75 9.78
C PHE A 206 -5.14 -6.64 11.19
N TRP A 207 -4.95 -5.50 11.88
CA TRP A 207 -5.50 -5.27 13.22
C TRP A 207 -7.02 -5.44 13.28
N VAL A 208 -7.74 -5.01 12.24
CA VAL A 208 -9.21 -5.15 12.15
C VAL A 208 -9.62 -6.62 12.03
N TYR A 209 -8.87 -7.44 11.30
CA TYR A 209 -9.14 -8.87 11.10
C TYR A 209 -8.89 -9.76 12.32
N ILE A 210 -8.29 -9.23 13.40
CA ILE A 210 -7.85 -9.99 14.57
C ILE A 210 -8.87 -9.96 15.71
N LYS A 211 -10.03 -9.32 15.52
CA LYS A 211 -11.15 -9.43 16.47
C LYS A 211 -11.79 -10.81 16.44
#